data_AF-A0A545BBI2-F1
#
_entry.id   AF-A0A545BBI2-F1
#
_cell.length_a   1.000
_cell.length_b   1.000
_cell.length_c   1.000
_cell.angle_alpha   90.00
_cell.angle_beta   90.00
_cell.angle_gamma   90.00
#
_symmetry.space_group_name_H-M   'P 1'
#
loop_
_entity.id
_entity.type
_entity.pdbx_description
1 polymer ?
#
loop_
_entity_poly.entity_id
_entity_poly.type
_entity_poly.pdbx_seq_one_letter_code
_entity_poly.pdbx_strand_id
1 'polypeptide(L)'
;MDVEPPFSFPKRLTLAFRSGETKFNSGLAELVAIANESVAAIMCSEAVPWRCHRRLITDALIIAGVEVFDIMSISSTRQASMTAFARVENGEITYPNPEED
;
A
#
# COMPACT_ATOMS: atom_id res chain seq x y z
N MET A 1 -7.35 29.51 1.39
CA MET A 1 -6.04 29.21 1.98
C MET A 1 -5.68 27.83 1.50
N ASP A 2 -5.06 27.77 0.33
CA ASP A 2 -4.57 26.53 -0.26
C ASP A 2 -3.33 26.12 0.55
N VAL A 3 -3.52 25.13 1.43
CA VAL A 3 -2.40 24.50 2.13
C VAL A 3 -1.74 23.61 1.10
N GLU A 4 -0.68 24.09 0.45
CA GLU A 4 0.14 23.21 -0.38
C GLU A 4 0.64 22.06 0.49
N PRO A 5 0.39 20.80 0.09
CA PRO A 5 0.88 19.66 0.86
C PRO A 5 2.42 19.72 0.86
N PRO A 6 3.08 19.47 2.00
CA PRO A 6 4.54 19.59 2.14
C PRO A 6 5.33 18.53 1.33
N PHE A 7 4.65 17.73 0.52
CA PHE A 7 5.23 16.61 -0.22
C PHE A 7 4.81 16.67 -1.69
N SER A 8 5.81 16.76 -2.57
CA SER A 8 5.64 16.62 -4.01
C SER A 8 5.54 15.14 -4.35
N PHE A 9 4.31 14.62 -4.49
CA PHE A 9 4.09 13.24 -4.92
C PHE A 9 4.37 13.11 -6.44
N PRO A 10 5.26 12.21 -6.88
CA PRO A 10 5.52 12.01 -8.30
C PRO A 10 4.26 11.47 -8.99
N LYS A 11 3.73 12.28 -9.91
CA LYS A 11 2.61 11.88 -10.77
C LYS A 11 3.14 11.00 -11.89
N ARG A 12 3.09 9.68 -11.68
CA ARG A 12 2.95 8.59 -12.67
C ARG A 12 3.87 7.43 -12.32
N LEU A 13 3.26 6.27 -12.03
CA LEU A 13 3.90 4.97 -12.19
C LEU A 13 3.05 4.11 -13.12
N THR A 14 3.68 3.60 -14.18
CA THR A 14 3.10 2.60 -15.06
C THR A 14 3.41 1.22 -14.49
N LEU A 15 2.38 0.41 -14.23
CA LEU A 15 2.50 -0.86 -13.53
C LEU A 15 1.95 -2.04 -14.31
N ALA A 16 2.74 -3.12 -14.34
CA ALA A 16 2.34 -4.42 -14.86
C ALA A 16 1.81 -5.28 -13.71
N PHE A 17 0.50 -5.19 -13.45
CA PHE A 17 -0.19 -6.06 -12.50
C PHE A 17 -0.50 -7.42 -13.16
N ARG A 18 -0.10 -8.54 -12.53
CA ARG A 18 -0.46 -9.89 -13.03
C ARG A 18 -1.87 -10.24 -12.55
N SER A 19 -2.80 -10.45 -13.49
CA SER A 19 -4.19 -10.82 -13.17
C SER A 19 -4.29 -12.25 -12.67
N GLY A 20 -4.41 -12.44 -11.36
CA GLY A 20 -5.20 -13.53 -10.80
C GLY A 20 -6.54 -12.94 -10.37
N GLU A 21 -7.68 -13.47 -10.82
CA GLU A 21 -9.00 -12.88 -10.51
C GLU A 21 -9.43 -13.23 -9.08
N THR A 22 -9.01 -12.41 -8.13
CA THR A 22 -9.55 -12.38 -6.77
C THR A 22 -10.19 -11.03 -6.51
N LYS A 23 -11.17 -10.97 -5.61
CA LYS A 23 -11.78 -9.70 -5.18
C LYS A 23 -10.74 -8.71 -4.64
N PHE A 24 -9.68 -9.23 -4.00
CA PHE A 24 -8.56 -8.43 -3.53
C PHE A 24 -7.81 -7.77 -4.70
N ASN A 25 -7.47 -8.55 -5.73
CA ASN A 25 -6.75 -8.06 -6.89
C ASN A 25 -7.54 -7.02 -7.69
N SER A 26 -8.85 -7.21 -7.84
CA SER A 26 -9.72 -6.21 -8.47
C SER A 26 -9.77 -4.89 -7.69
N GLY A 27 -9.94 -4.96 -6.36
CA GLY A 27 -9.97 -3.77 -5.52
C GLY A 27 -8.62 -3.05 -5.46
N LEU A 28 -7.52 -3.79 -5.47
CA LEU A 28 -6.17 -3.23 -5.56
C LEU A 28 -5.95 -2.49 -6.89
N ALA A 29 -6.40 -3.06 -8.00
CA ALA A 29 -6.31 -2.42 -9.31
C ALA A 29 -7.13 -1.12 -9.37
N GLU A 30 -8.34 -1.11 -8.82
CA GLU A 30 -9.17 0.10 -8.70
C GLU A 30 -8.47 1.19 -7.88
N LEU A 31 -7.92 0.82 -6.74
CA LEU A 31 -7.18 1.73 -5.87
C LEU A 31 -5.94 2.31 -6.56
N VAL A 32 -5.19 1.51 -7.32
CA VAL A 32 -4.05 1.98 -8.12
C VAL A 32 -4.50 2.96 -9.21
N ALA A 33 -5.66 2.72 -9.84
CA ALA A 33 -6.22 3.66 -10.82
C ALA A 33 -6.54 5.01 -10.16
N ILE A 34 -7.19 5.01 -8.98
CA ILE A 34 -7.47 6.23 -8.21
C ILE A 34 -6.18 6.96 -7.82
N ALA A 35 -5.16 6.20 -7.38
CA ALA A 35 -3.86 6.74 -6.98
C ALA A 35 -3.07 7.37 -8.15
N ASN A 36 -3.34 6.95 -9.39
CA ASN A 36 -2.74 7.56 -10.58
C ASN A 36 -3.36 8.92 -10.95
N GLU A 37 -4.60 9.16 -10.54
CA GLU A 37 -5.33 10.41 -10.82
C GLU A 37 -5.22 11.42 -9.67
N SER A 38 -5.11 10.93 -8.43
CA SER A 38 -5.15 11.74 -7.22
C SER A 38 -4.42 11.10 -6.04
N VAL A 39 -4.23 11.86 -4.96
CA VAL A 39 -3.70 11.30 -3.70
C VAL A 39 -4.83 10.54 -2.99
N ALA A 40 -4.74 9.21 -2.97
CA ALA A 40 -5.68 8.35 -2.27
C ALA A 40 -5.23 8.08 -0.83
N ALA A 41 -6.15 8.19 0.12
CA ALA A 41 -5.92 7.78 1.51
C ALA A 41 -6.83 6.59 1.86
N ILE A 42 -6.23 5.56 2.46
CA ILE A 42 -6.96 4.37 2.94
C ILE A 42 -6.91 4.39 4.44
N MET A 43 -8.07 4.28 5.06
CA MET A 43 -8.21 4.21 6.51
C MET A 43 -8.83 2.88 6.92
N CYS A 44 -8.54 2.46 8.13
CA CYS A 44 -9.04 1.23 8.72
C CYS A 44 -9.71 1.62 10.05
N SER A 45 -10.83 0.97 10.39
CA SER A 45 -11.57 1.25 11.63
C SER A 45 -10.80 0.84 12.90
N GLU A 46 -9.82 -0.03 12.75
CA GLU A 46 -9.03 -0.61 13.80
C GLU A 46 -8.09 0.45 14.38
N ALA A 47 -8.21 0.69 15.69
CA ALA A 47 -7.34 1.61 16.41
C ALA A 47 -5.88 1.16 16.44
N VAL A 48 -5.63 -0.13 16.18
CA VAL A 48 -4.35 -0.81 16.38
C VAL A 48 -3.73 -1.20 15.03
N PRO A 49 -2.68 -0.49 14.55
CA PRO A 49 -2.12 -0.69 13.21
C PRO A 49 -1.62 -2.09 12.89
N TRP A 50 -1.10 -2.84 13.87
CA TRP A 50 -0.58 -4.20 13.65
C TRP A 50 -1.65 -5.28 13.62
N ARG A 51 -2.90 -4.95 13.98
CA ARG A 51 -4.04 -5.89 13.91
C ARG A 51 -4.95 -5.65 12.71
N CYS A 52 -4.63 -4.65 11.90
CA CYS A 52 -5.45 -4.29 10.76
C CYS A 52 -4.90 -4.90 9.47
N HIS A 53 -5.79 -5.29 8.57
CA HIS A 53 -5.43 -5.90 7.30
C HIS A 53 -4.86 -4.90 6.28
N ARG A 54 -4.87 -3.59 6.61
CA ARG A 54 -4.34 -2.54 5.71
C ARG A 54 -2.87 -2.75 5.36
N ARG A 55 -2.13 -3.43 6.24
CA ARG A 55 -0.73 -3.85 6.00
C ARG A 55 -0.59 -4.70 4.73
N LEU A 56 -1.56 -5.57 4.47
CA LEU A 56 -1.57 -6.41 3.26
C LEU A 56 -1.73 -5.56 2.00
N ILE A 57 -2.59 -4.53 2.07
CA ILE A 57 -2.80 -3.58 0.97
C ILE A 57 -1.53 -2.76 0.74
N THR A 58 -0.91 -2.25 1.82
CA THR A 58 0.36 -1.51 1.77
C THR A 58 1.46 -2.31 1.07
N ASP A 59 1.68 -3.56 1.47
CA ASP A 59 2.72 -4.39 0.85
C ASP A 59 2.44 -4.64 -0.64
N ALA A 60 1.19 -4.94 -0.98
CA ALA A 60 0.80 -5.19 -2.37
C ALA A 60 0.99 -3.93 -3.25
N LEU A 61 0.70 -2.74 -2.71
CA LEU A 61 0.96 -1.47 -3.38
C LEU A 61 2.47 -1.22 -3.56
N ILE A 62 3.29 -1.52 -2.55
CA ILE A 62 4.75 -1.37 -2.64
C ILE A 62 5.34 -2.32 -3.69
N ILE A 63 4.90 -3.59 -3.75
CA ILE A 63 5.30 -4.54 -4.79
C ILE A 63 4.84 -4.06 -6.16
N ALA A 64 3.63 -3.51 -6.22
CA ALA A 64 3.14 -2.78 -7.37
C ALA A 64 3.78 -1.39 -7.47
N GLY A 65 4.98 -1.13 -6.97
CA GLY A 65 5.75 0.10 -7.22
C GLY A 65 5.14 1.41 -6.72
N VAL A 66 3.96 1.41 -6.11
CA VAL A 66 3.30 2.63 -5.62
C VAL A 66 4.03 3.11 -4.38
N GLU A 67 4.31 4.42 -4.33
CA GLU A 67 4.80 5.03 -3.10
C GLU A 67 3.68 5.11 -2.07
N VAL A 68 3.88 4.44 -0.94
CA VAL A 68 2.91 4.42 0.17
C VAL A 68 3.51 5.11 1.38
N PHE A 69 2.70 5.91 2.05
CA PHE A 69 3.08 6.62 3.27
C PHE A 69 2.09 6.33 4.40
N ASP A 70 2.62 5.99 5.58
CA ASP A 70 1.87 5.95 6.82
C ASP A 70 1.56 7.38 7.29
N ILE A 71 0.29 7.71 7.53
CA ILE A 71 -0.11 8.97 8.16
C ILE A 71 0.10 8.82 9.67
N MET A 72 1.08 9.54 10.21
CA MET A 72 1.46 9.46 11.63
C MET A 72 0.77 10.53 12.47
N SER A 73 0.53 11.70 11.88
CA SER A 73 -0.21 12.80 12.49
C SER A 73 -0.76 13.73 11.42
N ILE A 74 -1.38 14.84 11.85
CA ILE A 74 -1.84 15.91 10.94
C ILE A 74 -0.72 16.55 10.12
N SER A 75 0.53 16.49 10.59
CA SER A 75 1.67 17.16 9.96
C SER A 75 2.81 16.22 9.58
N SER A 76 2.68 14.92 9.83
CA SER A 76 3.76 13.97 9.59
C SER A 76 3.28 12.69 8.93
N THR A 77 4.06 12.28 7.94
CA THR A 77 3.96 11.00 7.27
C THR A 77 5.29 10.28 7.37
N ARG A 78 5.27 8.95 7.19
CA ARG A 78 6.47 8.12 7.11
C ARG A 78 6.33 7.22 5.89
N GLN A 79 7.37 7.09 5.08
CA GLN A 79 7.36 6.13 3.98
C GLN A 79 7.14 4.73 4.55
N ALA A 80 6.15 4.02 3.99
CA ALA A 80 5.84 2.67 4.40
C ALA A 80 6.93 1.71 3.88
N SER A 81 7.18 0.66 4.66
CA SER A 81 8.12 -0.40 4.30
C SER A 81 7.39 -1.73 4.27
N MET A 82 7.86 -2.64 3.43
CA MET A 82 7.37 -4.01 3.38
C MET A 82 7.35 -4.65 4.77
N THR A 83 6.34 -5.47 4.99
CA THR A 83 6.28 -6.39 6.12
C THR A 83 7.53 -7.25 6.19
N ALA A 84 8.24 -7.20 7.33
CA ALA A 84 9.54 -7.84 7.50
C ALA A 84 9.57 -9.35 7.18
N PHE A 85 8.48 -10.07 7.44
CA PHE A 85 8.36 -11.50 7.17
C PHE A 85 7.61 -11.82 5.86
N ALA A 86 7.18 -10.81 5.10
CA ALA A 86 6.57 -11.05 3.80
C ALA A 86 7.64 -11.55 2.83
N ARG A 87 7.30 -12.59 2.08
CA ARG A 87 8.13 -13.14 1.01
C ARG A 87 7.50 -12.78 -0.32
N VAL A 88 8.33 -12.41 -1.30
CA VAL A 88 7.88 -12.05 -2.65
C VAL A 88 8.57 -12.98 -3.63
N GLU A 89 7.79 -13.80 -4.33
CA GLU A 89 8.29 -14.73 -5.33
C GLU A 89 7.46 -14.57 -6.61
N ASN A 90 8.12 -14.31 -7.75
CA ASN A 90 7.45 -14.12 -9.04
C ASN A 90 6.33 -13.04 -9.07
N GLY A 91 6.39 -12.06 -8.16
CA GLY A 91 5.37 -11.01 -8.00
C GLY A 91 4.18 -11.43 -7.14
N GLU A 92 4.21 -12.62 -6.55
CA GLU A 92 3.24 -13.08 -5.56
C GLU A 92 3.80 -12.87 -4.15
N ILE A 93 2.95 -12.34 -3.27
CA ILE A 93 3.30 -12.08 -1.88
C ILE A 93 2.73 -13.18 -0.98
N THR A 94 3.58 -13.71 -0.11
CA THR A 94 3.18 -14.68 0.92
C THR A 94 3.62 -14.20 2.30
N TYR A 95 2.87 -14.64 3.31
CA TYR A 95 3.06 -14.27 4.71
C TYR A 95 3.23 -15.53 5.57
N PRO A 96 4.41 -16.16 5.54
CA PRO A 96 4.67 -17.35 6.34
C PRO A 96 4.61 -17.03 7.84
N ASN A 97 4.25 -18.03 8.64
CA ASN A 97 4.32 -17.92 10.09
C ASN A 97 5.80 -17.86 10.51
N PRO A 98 6.26 -16.85 11.27
CA PRO A 98 7.65 -16.77 11.71
C PRO A 98 8.10 -17.90 12.66
N GLU A 99 7.18 -18.75 13.13
CA GLU A 99 7.49 -19.92 13.97
C GLU A 99 7.64 -21.23 13.17
N GLU A 100 7.45 -21.21 11.85
CA GLU A 100 7.68 -22.35 10.96
C GLU A 100 9.08 -22.24 10.32
N ASP A 101 10.10 -22.78 11.01
CA ASP A 101 11.43 -23.12 10.49
C ASP A 101 11.67 -24.63 10.56
#